data_AF-A0A7G5GYZ8-F1
#
_entry.id   AF-A0A7G5GYZ8-F1
#
_cell.length_a   1.000
_cell.length_b   1.000
_cell.length_c   1.000
_cell.angle_alpha   90.00
_cell.angle_beta   90.00
_cell.angle_gamma   90.00
#
_symmetry.space_group_name_H-M   'P 1'
#
loop_
_entity.id
_entity.type
_entity.pdbx_description
1 polymer ?
#
loop_
_entity_poly.entity_id
_entity_poly.type
_entity_poly.pdbx_seq_one_letter_code
_entity_poly.pdbx_strand_id
1 'polypeptide(L)'
;MLEAEALHREAALLSNKLADFADNDVECRRPFVDQILAIREQWKDVRYEIQTGQKRREEPTPKPTTASQGLQAAEIKLELQKTRVNISKNEKKLREQPDHAKASVWATELARLLAIKDEYEDQLRLLSYETAKRE
;
A
#
# COMPACT_ATOMS: atom_id res chain seq x y z
N MET A 1 19.69 -13.72 -19.81
CA MET A 1 20.11 -12.41 -20.37
C MET A 1 19.18 -11.93 -21.47
N LEU A 2 18.89 -12.76 -22.50
CA LEU A 2 17.94 -12.45 -23.58
C LEU A 2 16.57 -11.92 -23.12
N GLU A 3 15.99 -12.51 -22.05
CA GLU A 3 14.69 -12.11 -21.53
C GLU A 3 14.70 -10.70 -20.90
N ALA A 4 15.73 -10.38 -20.11
CA ALA A 4 15.87 -9.04 -19.54
C ALA A 4 16.08 -7.96 -20.62
N GLU A 5 16.81 -8.28 -21.69
CA GLU A 5 16.99 -7.35 -22.81
C GLU A 5 15.68 -7.15 -23.60
N ALA A 6 14.90 -8.23 -23.80
CA ALA A 6 13.59 -8.16 -24.44
C ALA A 6 12.62 -7.27 -23.65
N LEU A 7 12.48 -7.50 -22.33
CA LEU A 7 11.63 -6.69 -21.45
C LEU A 7 12.05 -5.22 -21.42
N HIS A 8 13.36 -4.94 -21.41
CA HIS A 8 13.86 -3.56 -21.44
C HIS A 8 13.50 -2.86 -22.75
N ARG A 9 13.66 -3.55 -23.89
CA ARG A 9 13.31 -3.03 -25.22
C ARG A 9 11.80 -2.80 -25.34
N GLU A 10 10.99 -3.73 -24.87
CA GLU A 10 9.53 -3.63 -24.93
C GLU A 10 9.01 -2.43 -24.13
N ALA A 11 9.51 -2.23 -22.91
CA ALA A 11 9.18 -1.05 -22.10
C ALA A 11 9.58 0.26 -22.81
N ALA A 12 10.72 0.30 -23.51
CA ALA A 12 11.15 1.47 -24.27
C ALA A 12 10.23 1.75 -25.46
N LEU A 13 9.77 0.72 -26.17
CA LEU A 13 8.83 0.87 -27.28
C LEU A 13 7.47 1.40 -26.80
N LEU A 14 6.97 0.93 -25.66
CA LEU A 14 5.75 1.47 -25.06
C LEU A 14 5.94 2.91 -24.59
N SER A 15 7.11 3.24 -24.04
CA SER A 15 7.44 4.61 -23.65
C SER A 15 7.41 5.57 -24.84
N ASN A 16 7.82 5.12 -26.03
CA ASN A 16 7.73 5.95 -27.23
C ASN A 16 6.27 6.26 -27.60
N LYS A 17 5.33 5.34 -27.37
CA LYS A 17 3.90 5.57 -27.61
C LYS A 17 3.32 6.67 -26.71
N LEU A 18 3.93 6.94 -25.55
CA LEU A 18 3.49 8.04 -24.68
C LEU A 18 3.69 9.43 -25.30
N ALA A 19 4.57 9.54 -26.31
CA ALA A 19 4.81 10.77 -27.06
C ALA A 19 3.68 11.07 -28.07
N ASP A 20 2.84 10.08 -28.40
CA ASP A 20 1.70 10.26 -29.29
C ASP A 20 0.50 10.92 -28.58
N PHE A 21 0.56 11.04 -27.25
CA PHE A 21 -0.49 11.64 -26.42
C PHE A 21 -0.04 12.99 -25.88
N ALA A 22 -0.99 13.92 -25.74
CA ALA A 22 -0.75 15.20 -25.08
C ALA A 22 -0.37 14.99 -23.60
N ASP A 23 0.43 15.91 -23.04
CA ASP A 23 0.97 15.72 -21.70
C ASP A 23 -0.08 15.67 -20.59
N ASN A 24 -1.22 16.34 -20.81
CA ASN A 24 -2.36 16.39 -19.90
C ASN A 24 -3.42 15.30 -20.15
N ASP A 25 -3.26 14.45 -21.16
CA ASP A 25 -4.18 13.35 -21.45
C ASP A 25 -3.87 12.13 -20.57
N VAL A 26 -4.16 12.30 -19.28
CA VAL A 26 -3.88 11.29 -18.25
C VAL A 26 -4.63 9.99 -18.51
N GLU A 27 -5.88 10.07 -18.95
CA GLU A 27 -6.74 8.91 -19.18
C GLU A 27 -6.19 8.02 -20.31
N CYS A 28 -5.73 8.61 -21.43
CA CYS A 28 -5.17 7.84 -22.53
C CYS A 28 -3.74 7.34 -22.24
N ARG A 29 -2.94 8.08 -21.47
CA ARG A 29 -1.57 7.68 -21.10
C ARG A 29 -1.53 6.57 -20.05
N ARG A 30 -2.45 6.60 -19.09
CA ARG A 30 -2.51 5.66 -17.95
C ARG A 30 -2.35 4.18 -18.32
N PRO A 31 -3.12 3.60 -19.27
CA PRO A 31 -2.98 2.18 -19.59
C PRO A 31 -1.59 1.80 -20.12
N PHE A 32 -0.91 2.70 -20.84
CA PHE A 32 0.46 2.48 -21.31
C PHE A 32 1.47 2.60 -20.18
N VAL A 33 1.28 3.57 -19.28
CA VAL A 33 2.11 3.71 -18.08
C VAL A 33 2.01 2.46 -17.21
N ASP A 34 0.80 1.95 -16.97
CA ASP A 34 0.57 0.74 -16.18
C ASP A 34 1.26 -0.48 -16.81
N GLN A 35 1.21 -0.63 -18.14
CA GLN A 35 1.94 -1.68 -18.87
C GLN A 35 3.46 -1.53 -18.75
N ILE A 36 3.99 -0.31 -18.89
CA ILE A 36 5.43 -0.03 -18.73
C ILE A 36 5.88 -0.42 -17.33
N LEU A 37 5.12 -0.04 -16.30
CA LEU A 37 5.44 -0.38 -14.91
C LEU A 37 5.44 -1.88 -14.69
N ALA A 38 4.45 -2.61 -15.20
CA ALA A 38 4.40 -4.07 -15.10
C ALA A 38 5.62 -4.75 -15.74
N ILE A 39 6.00 -4.35 -16.95
CA ILE A 39 7.19 -4.88 -17.65
C ILE A 39 8.47 -4.52 -16.90
N ARG A 40 8.56 -3.31 -16.35
CA ARG A 40 9.73 -2.88 -15.56
C ARG A 40 9.86 -3.67 -14.26
N GLU A 41 8.76 -4.05 -13.61
CA GLU A 41 8.80 -4.93 -12.44
C GLU A 41 9.30 -6.33 -12.80
N GLN A 42 8.78 -6.92 -13.88
CA GLN A 42 9.27 -8.22 -14.39
C GLN A 42 10.76 -8.16 -14.76
N TRP A 43 11.19 -7.06 -15.38
CA TRP A 43 12.60 -6.85 -15.72
C TRP A 43 13.49 -6.83 -14.48
N LYS A 44 13.05 -6.18 -13.39
CA LYS A 44 13.78 -6.17 -12.11
C LYS A 44 13.91 -7.57 -11.54
N ASP A 45 12.84 -8.36 -11.59
CA ASP A 45 12.84 -9.75 -11.09
C ASP A 45 13.86 -10.61 -11.85
N VAL A 46 13.81 -10.60 -13.17
CA VAL A 46 14.74 -11.36 -14.03
C VAL A 46 16.18 -10.88 -13.83
N ARG A 47 16.41 -9.56 -13.74
CA ARG A 47 17.76 -9.01 -13.49
C ARG A 47 18.31 -9.43 -12.13
N TYR A 48 17.49 -9.38 -11.10
CA TYR A 48 17.88 -9.78 -9.75
C TYR A 48 18.22 -11.28 -9.70
N GLU A 49 17.41 -12.11 -10.36
CA GLU A 49 17.67 -13.55 -10.47
C GLU A 49 18.98 -13.84 -11.23
N ILE A 50 19.24 -13.16 -12.35
CA ILE A 50 20.52 -13.28 -13.07
C ILE A 50 21.71 -12.88 -12.18
N GLN A 51 21.56 -11.83 -11.38
CA GLN A 51 22.66 -11.31 -10.55
C GLN A 51 22.93 -12.15 -9.30
N THR A 52 21.89 -12.72 -8.69
CA THR A 52 21.96 -13.34 -7.36
C THR A 52 21.68 -14.84 -7.35
N GLY A 53 21.12 -15.38 -8.43
CA GLY A 53 20.62 -16.75 -8.51
C GLY A 53 19.36 -16.99 -7.66
N GLN A 54 18.73 -15.93 -7.14
CA GLN A 54 17.55 -16.03 -6.27
C GLN A 54 16.39 -15.23 -6.83
N LYS A 55 15.15 -15.68 -6.57
CA LYS A 55 13.96 -14.90 -6.87
C LYS A 55 13.91 -13.64 -6.00
N ARG A 56 13.56 -12.50 -6.60
CA ARG A 56 13.38 -11.24 -5.86
C ARG A 56 12.24 -11.41 -4.84
N ARG A 57 12.45 -10.95 -3.61
CA ARG A 57 11.37 -10.88 -2.62
C ARG A 57 10.35 -9.85 -3.07
N GLU A 58 9.08 -10.20 -2.97
CA GLU A 58 7.99 -9.25 -3.21
C GLU A 58 8.18 -8.03 -2.31
N GLU A 59 8.06 -6.85 -2.91
CA GLU A 59 8.06 -5.62 -2.13
C GLU A 59 6.86 -5.65 -1.19
N PRO A 60 7.04 -5.33 0.10
CA PRO A 60 5.94 -5.30 1.03
C PRO A 60 4.92 -4.28 0.53
N THR A 61 3.68 -4.71 0.35
CA THR A 61 2.60 -3.78 -0.02
C THR A 61 2.53 -2.66 1.02
N PRO A 62 2.42 -1.40 0.57
CA PRO A 62 2.36 -0.28 1.50
C PRO A 62 1.14 -0.47 2.39
N LYS A 63 1.35 -0.41 3.70
CA LYS A 63 0.24 -0.47 4.65
C LYS A 63 -0.65 0.76 4.45
N PRO A 64 -1.98 0.61 4.51
CA PRO A 64 -2.89 1.73 4.34
C PRO A 64 -2.60 2.80 5.41
N THR A 65 -2.47 4.05 5.01
CA THR A 65 -2.22 5.17 5.94
C THR A 65 -3.52 5.69 6.57
N THR A 66 -4.66 5.42 5.95
CA THR A 66 -6.00 5.84 6.38
C THR A 66 -6.93 4.65 6.58
N ALA A 67 -8.02 4.87 7.28
CA ALA A 67 -9.15 3.95 7.37
C ALA A 67 -9.78 3.71 5.99
N SER A 68 -10.23 2.48 5.78
CA SER A 68 -11.06 2.13 4.63
C SER A 68 -12.37 2.91 4.67
N GLN A 69 -12.86 3.35 3.51
CA GLN A 69 -14.09 4.15 3.38
C GLN A 69 -15.25 3.28 2.88
N GLY A 70 -16.49 3.72 3.13
CA GLY A 70 -17.70 3.08 2.61
C GLY A 70 -18.06 1.74 3.26
N LEU A 71 -17.45 1.43 4.41
CA LEU A 71 -17.73 0.22 5.17
C LEU A 71 -19.04 0.32 5.95
N GLN A 72 -19.70 -0.81 6.16
CA GLN A 72 -20.84 -0.92 7.06
C GLN A 72 -20.38 -0.88 8.53
N ALA A 73 -21.29 -0.51 9.43
CA ALA A 73 -20.98 -0.40 10.86
C ALA A 73 -20.40 -1.70 11.47
N ALA A 74 -20.84 -2.88 11.02
CA ALA A 74 -20.29 -4.16 11.48
C ALA A 74 -18.83 -4.37 11.02
N GLU A 75 -18.52 -3.98 9.78
CA GLU A 75 -17.18 -4.09 9.20
C GLU A 75 -16.21 -3.11 9.88
N ILE A 76 -16.65 -1.88 10.14
CA ILE A 76 -15.85 -0.89 10.87
C ILE A 76 -15.51 -1.39 12.28
N LYS A 77 -16.46 -2.02 12.98
CA LYS A 77 -16.20 -2.62 14.31
C LYS A 77 -15.16 -3.74 14.24
N LEU A 78 -15.18 -4.56 13.19
CA LEU A 78 -14.19 -5.61 12.98
C LEU A 78 -12.79 -5.04 12.72
N GLU A 79 -12.70 -4.02 11.86
CA GLU A 79 -11.43 -3.34 11.57
C GLU A 79 -10.87 -2.61 12.81
N LEU A 80 -11.73 -2.01 13.64
CA LEU A 80 -11.34 -1.45 14.92
C LEU A 80 -10.77 -2.50 15.86
N GLN A 81 -11.37 -3.69 15.93
CA GLN A 81 -10.85 -4.77 16.77
C GLN A 81 -9.45 -5.20 16.32
N LYS A 82 -9.23 -5.40 15.02
CA LYS A 82 -7.91 -5.71 14.45
C LYS A 82 -6.89 -4.63 14.77
N THR A 83 -7.28 -3.37 14.60
CA THR A 83 -6.44 -2.19 14.87
C THR A 83 -6.03 -2.13 16.35
N ARG A 84 -6.98 -2.32 17.28
CA ARG A 84 -6.72 -2.33 18.73
C ARG A 84 -5.75 -3.44 19.16
N VAL A 85 -5.89 -4.65 18.59
CA VAL A 85 -4.94 -5.75 18.87
C VAL A 85 -3.53 -5.39 18.41
N ASN A 86 -3.39 -4.74 17.25
CA ASN A 86 -2.08 -4.34 16.73
C ASN A 86 -1.46 -3.19 17.53
N ILE A 87 -2.27 -2.23 18.00
CA ILE A 87 -1.85 -1.18 18.94
C ILE A 87 -1.25 -1.83 20.19
N SER A 88 -2.01 -2.71 20.85
CA SER A 88 -1.56 -3.38 22.08
C SER A 88 -0.25 -4.16 21.87
N LYS A 89 -0.09 -4.82 20.72
CA LYS A 89 1.17 -5.52 20.38
C LYS A 89 2.35 -4.57 20.23
N ASN A 90 2.19 -3.43 19.56
CA ASN A 90 3.29 -2.47 19.38
C ASN A 90 3.61 -1.72 20.68
N GLU A 91 2.61 -1.36 21.48
CA GLU A 91 2.83 -0.81 22.82
C GLU A 91 3.60 -1.78 23.72
N LYS A 92 3.24 -3.06 23.70
CA LYS A 92 3.95 -4.10 24.46
C LYS A 92 5.42 -4.20 24.03
N LYS A 93 5.69 -4.23 22.72
CA LYS A 93 7.07 -4.28 22.19
C LYS A 93 7.90 -3.07 22.60
N LEU A 94 7.33 -1.87 22.52
CA LEU A 94 8.00 -0.64 22.94
C LEU A 94 8.27 -0.62 24.44
N ARG A 95 7.36 -1.17 25.25
CA ARG A 95 7.52 -1.25 26.71
C ARG A 95 8.59 -2.27 27.12
N GLU A 96 8.58 -3.46 26.49
CA GLU A 96 9.49 -4.55 26.84
C GLU A 96 10.88 -4.39 26.22
N GLN A 97 10.98 -3.74 25.06
CA GLN A 97 12.23 -3.61 24.30
C GLN A 97 12.37 -2.18 23.70
N PRO A 98 12.52 -1.15 24.55
CA PRO A 98 12.61 0.24 24.08
C PRO A 98 13.84 0.51 23.20
N ASP A 99 14.96 -0.19 23.44
CA ASP A 99 16.23 0.02 22.72
C ASP A 99 16.42 -0.91 21.51
N HIS A 100 15.39 -1.67 21.13
CA HIS A 100 15.47 -2.56 19.98
C HIS A 100 15.69 -1.76 18.69
N ALA A 101 16.47 -2.29 17.74
CA ALA A 101 16.75 -1.63 16.46
C ALA A 101 15.49 -1.26 15.64
N LYS A 102 14.35 -1.89 15.95
CA LYS A 102 13.04 -1.62 15.32
C LYS A 102 12.10 -0.77 16.18
N ALA A 103 12.54 -0.25 17.32
CA ALA A 103 11.69 0.55 18.22
C ALA A 103 11.10 1.78 17.52
N SER A 104 11.91 2.52 16.75
CA SER A 104 11.43 3.63 15.92
C SER A 104 10.35 3.19 14.93
N VAL A 105 10.51 2.03 14.29
CA VAL A 105 9.51 1.47 13.36
C VAL A 105 8.20 1.12 14.08
N TRP A 106 8.28 0.55 15.29
CA TRP A 106 7.09 0.24 16.09
C TRP A 106 6.38 1.49 16.58
N ALA A 107 7.12 2.55 16.92
CA ALA A 107 6.57 3.83 17.33
C ALA A 107 5.83 4.53 16.18
N THR A 108 6.43 4.57 14.99
CA THR A 108 5.77 5.10 13.78
C THR A 108 4.53 4.31 13.41
N GLU A 109 4.60 2.97 13.48
CA GLU A 109 3.44 2.11 13.23
C GLU A 109 2.34 2.31 14.28
N LEU A 110 2.71 2.50 15.56
CA LEU A 110 1.76 2.80 16.62
C LEU A 110 1.01 4.12 16.36
N ALA A 111 1.74 5.18 15.99
CA ALA A 111 1.15 6.46 15.62
C ALA A 111 0.17 6.33 14.44
N ARG A 112 0.56 5.58 13.39
CA ARG A 112 -0.33 5.29 12.25
C ARG A 112 -1.60 4.55 12.67
N LEU A 113 -1.47 3.52 13.50
CA LEU A 113 -2.62 2.73 13.96
C LEU A 113 -3.57 3.54 14.86
N LEU A 114 -3.04 4.46 15.68
CA LEU A 114 -3.85 5.36 16.48
C LEU A 114 -4.67 6.31 15.61
N ALA A 115 -4.07 6.90 14.58
CA ALA A 115 -4.80 7.74 13.61
C ALA A 115 -5.94 6.96 12.92
N ILE A 116 -5.66 5.74 12.45
CA ILE A 116 -6.69 4.88 11.80
C ILE A 116 -7.81 4.51 12.78
N LYS A 117 -7.47 4.24 14.05
CA LYS A 117 -8.47 3.97 15.08
C LYS A 117 -9.43 5.15 15.22
N ASP A 118 -8.88 6.37 15.31
CA ASP A 118 -9.69 7.56 15.50
C ASP A 118 -10.58 7.84 14.27
N GLU A 119 -10.06 7.63 13.06
CA GLU A 119 -10.85 7.71 11.82
C GLU A 119 -12.03 6.71 11.81
N TYR A 120 -11.81 5.45 12.20
CA TYR A 120 -12.90 4.47 12.27
C TYR A 120 -13.92 4.78 13.38
N GLU A 121 -13.48 5.31 14.53
CA GLU A 121 -14.38 5.75 15.60
C GLU A 121 -15.25 6.93 15.15
N ASP A 122 -14.68 7.86 14.38
CA ASP A 122 -15.41 8.97 13.77
C ASP A 122 -16.41 8.50 12.69
N GLN A 123 -16.02 7.56 11.82
CA GLN A 123 -16.95 6.95 10.85
C GLN A 123 -18.15 6.28 11.54
N LEU A 124 -17.92 5.53 12.62
CA LEU A 124 -19.01 4.92 13.39
C LEU A 124 -19.92 5.98 14.03
N ARG A 125 -19.34 7.07 14.53
CA ARG A 125 -20.10 8.18 15.10
C ARG A 125 -21.01 8.81 14.05
N LEU A 126 -20.49 9.09 12.86
CA LEU A 126 -21.25 9.65 11.74
C LEU A 126 -22.40 8.72 11.32
N LEU A 127 -22.10 7.43 11.11
CA LEU A 127 -23.13 6.43 10.78
C LEU A 127 -24.23 6.36 11.84
N SER A 128 -23.87 6.42 13.12
CA SER A 128 -24.84 6.42 14.22
C SER A 128 -25.76 7.64 14.20
N TYR A 129 -25.25 8.83 13.87
CA TYR A 129 -26.08 10.02 13.74
C TYR A 129 -26.97 9.98 12.51
N GLU A 130 -26.48 9.43 11.40
CA GLU A 130 -27.27 9.25 10.18
C GLU A 130 -28.40 8.24 10.37
N THR A 131 -28.17 7.15 11.10
CA THR A 131 -29.23 6.20 11.44
C THR A 131 -30.24 6.81 12.40
N ALA A 132 -29.79 7.56 13.42
CA ALA A 132 -30.68 8.19 14.39
C ALA A 132 -31.53 9.34 13.81
N LYS A 133 -31.11 9.97 12.70
CA LYS A 133 -31.90 10.98 11.97
C LYS A 133 -32.96 10.38 11.05
N ARG A 134 -32.88 9.09 10.74
CA ARG A 134 -33.80 8.38 9.82
C ARG A 134 -34.96 7.69 10.55
N GLU A 135 -34.87 7.56 11.87
CA GLU A 135 -35.94 7.09 12.78
C GLU A 135 -36.80 8.26 13.27
#